data_AF-A0A562T6V7-F1
#
_entry.id   AF-A0A562T6V7-F1
#
_cell.length_a   1.000
_cell.length_b   1.000
_cell.length_c   1.000
_cell.angle_alpha   90.00
_cell.angle_beta   90.00
_cell.angle_gamma   90.00
#
_symmetry.space_group_name_H-M   'P 1'
#
loop_
_entity.id
_entity.type
_entity.pdbx_description
1 polymer ?
#
loop_
_entity_poly.entity_id
_entity_poly.type
_entity_poly.pdbx_seq_one_letter_code
_entity_poly.pdbx_strand_id
1 'polypeptide(L)'
;MENTVKKKKGKGGRPAKNVKLEVRSGVRFSRTDFFIVKEKARKARMRYTVYIRHMAIHGQVTARLSQEERQDFRQLSGMGNNLNQLAKIARRDGMLSAMVLFESYREQLDGILNRIRHDQ
;
A
#
# COMPACT_ATOMS: atom_id res chain seq x y z
N MET A 1 -26.47 32.77 -3.20
CA MET A 1 -27.92 32.52 -3.10
C MET A 1 -28.16 31.05 -3.46
N GLU A 2 -28.45 30.25 -2.45
CA GLU A 2 -28.54 28.79 -2.57
C GLU A 2 -29.95 28.41 -3.07
N ASN A 3 -30.05 28.06 -4.36
CA ASN A 3 -31.33 27.72 -4.98
C ASN A 3 -31.79 26.33 -4.52
N THR A 4 -32.53 26.31 -3.40
CA THR A 4 -33.22 25.12 -2.90
C THR A 4 -34.45 24.83 -3.78
N VAL A 5 -34.26 24.10 -4.88
CA VAL A 5 -35.38 23.59 -5.68
C VAL A 5 -36.13 22.55 -4.85
N LYS A 6 -37.23 22.98 -4.22
CA LYS A 6 -38.18 22.12 -3.51
C LYS A 6 -38.74 21.07 -4.47
N LYS A 7 -38.20 19.85 -4.41
CA LYS A 7 -38.75 18.68 -5.13
C LYS A 7 -40.17 18.39 -4.62
N LYS A 8 -41.15 18.46 -5.51
CA LYS A 8 -42.54 18.02 -5.25
C LYS A 8 -42.53 16.57 -4.77
N LYS A 9 -43.18 16.28 -3.62
CA LYS A 9 -43.33 14.92 -3.08
C LYS A 9 -44.20 14.09 -4.03
N GLY A 10 -43.62 13.03 -4.60
CA GLY A 10 -44.32 12.11 -5.51
C GLY A 10 -45.35 11.24 -4.78
N LYS A 11 -46.39 10.81 -5.51
CA LYS A 11 -47.45 9.91 -5.04
C LYS A 11 -46.80 8.58 -4.60
N GLY A 12 -46.80 8.32 -3.29
CA GLY A 12 -46.25 7.15 -2.59
C GLY A 12 -45.65 6.04 -3.49
N GLY A 13 -44.32 5.99 -3.53
CA GLY A 13 -43.56 4.98 -4.25
C GLY A 13 -42.14 4.87 -3.70
N ARG A 14 -41.36 3.88 -4.16
CA ARG A 14 -39.96 3.73 -3.75
C ARG A 14 -39.20 5.03 -4.08
N PRO A 15 -38.52 5.66 -3.10
CA PRO A 15 -37.76 6.87 -3.34
C PRO A 15 -36.79 6.71 -4.52
N ALA A 16 -36.74 7.72 -5.38
CA ALA A 16 -35.79 7.76 -6.47
C ALA A 16 -34.36 7.74 -5.91
N LYS A 17 -33.50 6.92 -6.53
CA LYS A 17 -32.10 6.83 -6.11
C LYS A 17 -31.40 8.15 -6.44
N ASN A 18 -30.69 8.74 -5.48
CA ASN A 18 -30.02 10.04 -5.66
C ASN A 18 -29.00 10.04 -6.81
N VAL A 19 -28.25 8.95 -6.99
CA VAL A 19 -27.30 8.78 -8.10
C VAL A 19 -27.54 7.43 -8.76
N LYS A 20 -27.79 7.46 -10.07
CA LYS A 20 -27.97 6.27 -10.91
C LYS A 20 -26.64 5.89 -11.54
N LEU A 21 -26.36 4.59 -11.62
CA LEU A 21 -25.20 4.07 -12.33
C LEU A 21 -25.63 3.79 -13.77
N GLU A 22 -25.19 4.61 -14.70
CA GLU A 22 -25.66 4.61 -16.09
C GLU A 22 -24.71 3.88 -17.05
N VAL A 23 -23.40 4.01 -16.81
CA VAL A 23 -22.37 3.37 -17.64
C VAL A 23 -22.14 1.93 -17.22
N ARG A 24 -22.10 1.01 -18.20
CA ARG A 24 -21.77 -0.40 -18.02
C ARG A 24 -20.39 -0.68 -18.63
N SER A 25 -19.48 -1.20 -17.81
CA SER A 25 -18.24 -1.82 -18.26
C SER A 25 -18.22 -3.26 -17.75
N GLY A 26 -18.00 -4.23 -18.64
CA GLY A 26 -18.03 -5.66 -18.33
C GLY A 26 -16.65 -6.20 -18.02
N VAL A 27 -16.54 -7.10 -17.03
CA VAL A 27 -15.30 -7.81 -16.70
C VAL A 27 -15.53 -9.31 -16.92
N ARG A 28 -14.63 -9.96 -17.66
CA ARG A 28 -14.65 -11.41 -17.88
C ARG A 28 -13.71 -12.09 -16.88
N PHE A 29 -14.16 -13.19 -16.30
CA PHE A 29 -13.41 -13.98 -15.32
C PHE A 29 -13.33 -15.43 -15.76
N SER A 30 -12.23 -16.11 -15.42
CA SER A 30 -12.26 -17.58 -15.33
C SER A 30 -13.15 -18.01 -14.15
N ARG A 31 -13.52 -19.30 -14.11
CA ARG A 31 -14.34 -19.84 -13.00
C ARG A 31 -13.62 -19.69 -11.65
N THR A 32 -12.30 -19.87 -11.65
CA THR A 32 -11.44 -19.71 -10.47
C THR A 32 -11.35 -18.27 -10.02
N ASP A 33 -11.09 -17.33 -10.94
CA ASP A 33 -11.00 -15.90 -10.59
C ASP A 33 -12.32 -15.38 -10.03
N PHE A 34 -13.44 -15.80 -10.63
CA PHE A 34 -14.75 -15.41 -10.16
C PHE A 34 -15.04 -15.95 -8.75
N PHE A 35 -14.62 -17.18 -8.44
CA PHE A 35 -14.73 -17.74 -7.10
C PHE A 35 -13.93 -16.90 -6.08
N ILE A 36 -12.69 -16.53 -6.40
CA ILE A 36 -11.85 -15.70 -5.53
C ILE A 36 -12.51 -14.35 -5.27
N VAL A 37 -13.01 -13.67 -6.31
CA VAL A 37 -13.70 -12.37 -6.18
C VAL A 37 -14.95 -12.51 -5.33
N LYS A 38 -15.71 -13.59 -5.50
CA LYS A 38 -16.93 -13.86 -4.73
C LYS A 38 -16.62 -14.09 -3.25
N GLU A 39 -15.57 -14.85 -2.93
CA GLU A 39 -15.14 -15.07 -1.55
C GLU A 39 -14.61 -13.79 -0.89
N LYS A 40 -13.83 -12.98 -1.61
CA LYS A 40 -13.39 -11.66 -1.11
C LYS A 40 -14.58 -10.73 -0.81
N ALA A 41 -15.55 -10.68 -1.72
CA ALA A 41 -16.77 -9.90 -1.52
C ALA A 41 -17.60 -10.42 -0.33
N ARG A 42 -17.73 -11.74 -0.17
CA ARG A 42 -18.41 -12.37 0.97
C ARG A 42 -17.75 -11.98 2.29
N LYS A 43 -16.42 -12.06 2.37
CA LYS A 43 -15.65 -11.64 3.56
C LYS A 43 -15.87 -10.15 3.89
N ALA A 44 -15.96 -9.31 2.87
CA ALA A 44 -16.28 -7.88 3.03
C ALA A 44 -17.78 -7.60 3.30
N ARG A 45 -18.64 -8.62 3.35
CA ARG A 45 -20.11 -8.49 3.47
C ARG A 45 -20.73 -7.62 2.36
N MET A 46 -20.18 -7.71 1.16
CA MET A 46 -20.61 -6.95 -0.02
C MET A 46 -21.10 -7.89 -1.14
N ARG A 47 -21.97 -7.39 -2.01
CA ARG A 47 -22.26 -8.05 -3.29
C ARG A 47 -21.01 -7.96 -4.18
N TYR A 48 -20.68 -9.03 -4.91
CA TYR A 48 -19.46 -9.08 -5.72
C TYR A 48 -19.33 -7.92 -6.73
N THR A 49 -20.42 -7.47 -7.34
CA THR A 49 -20.40 -6.31 -8.26
C THR A 49 -20.08 -4.99 -7.55
N VAL A 50 -20.50 -4.83 -6.30
CA VAL A 50 -20.18 -3.65 -5.48
C VAL A 50 -18.73 -3.73 -5.03
N TYR A 51 -18.27 -4.92 -4.64
CA TYR A 51 -16.87 -5.17 -4.30
C TYR A 51 -15.93 -4.85 -5.47
N ILE A 52 -16.21 -5.38 -6.67
CA ILE A 52 -15.42 -5.09 -7.89
C ILE A 52 -15.34 -3.58 -8.13
N ARG A 53 -16.48 -2.88 -8.07
CA ARG A 53 -16.50 -1.42 -8.27
C ARG A 53 -15.70 -0.69 -7.20
N HIS A 54 -15.86 -1.08 -5.94
CA HIS A 54 -15.14 -0.45 -4.83
C HIS A 54 -13.63 -0.62 -5.00
N MET A 55 -13.18 -1.82 -5.37
CA MET A 55 -11.77 -2.09 -5.65
C MET A 55 -11.28 -1.39 -6.93
N ALA A 56 -12.12 -1.19 -7.94
CA ALA A 56 -11.73 -0.45 -9.13
C ALA A 56 -11.54 1.06 -8.88
N ILE A 57 -12.23 1.62 -7.89
CA ILE A 57 -12.15 3.07 -7.55
C ILE A 57 -11.09 3.32 -6.47
N HIS A 58 -11.05 2.49 -5.44
CA HIS A 58 -10.24 2.72 -4.23
C HIS A 58 -9.12 1.70 -4.05
N GLY A 59 -9.13 0.62 -4.84
CA GLY A 59 -8.06 -0.36 -4.77
C GLY A 59 -6.78 0.23 -5.34
N GLN A 60 -5.69 0.04 -4.62
CA GLN A 60 -4.36 0.41 -5.09
C GLN A 60 -3.69 -0.82 -5.68
N VAL A 61 -3.09 -0.65 -6.86
CA VAL A 61 -2.13 -1.62 -7.38
C VAL A 61 -0.77 -1.20 -6.86
N THR A 62 -0.24 -1.92 -5.87
CA THR A 62 1.15 -1.71 -5.44
C THR A 62 2.05 -2.16 -6.57
N ALA A 63 2.78 -1.22 -7.17
CA ALA A 63 3.81 -1.55 -8.14
C ALA A 63 4.86 -2.45 -7.49
N ARG A 64 5.49 -3.32 -8.27
CA ARG A 64 6.72 -3.96 -7.80
C ARG A 64 7.72 -2.84 -7.51
N LEU A 65 8.45 -2.95 -6.41
CA LEU A 65 9.55 -2.04 -6.08
C LEU A 65 10.39 -1.79 -7.34
N SER A 66 10.66 -0.51 -7.62
CA SER A 66 11.57 -0.06 -8.66
C SER A 66 12.95 -0.68 -8.44
N GLN A 67 13.80 -0.66 -9.47
CA GLN A 67 15.14 -1.21 -9.34
C GLN A 67 15.96 -0.48 -8.25
N GLU A 68 15.72 0.83 -8.11
CA GLU A 68 16.32 1.70 -7.11
C GLU A 68 15.84 1.35 -5.70
N GLU A 69 14.52 1.27 -5.48
CA GLU A 69 13.95 0.87 -4.19
C GLU A 69 14.48 -0.51 -3.77
N ARG A 70 14.54 -1.48 -4.69
CA ARG A 70 15.13 -2.81 -4.39
C ARG A 70 16.61 -2.73 -4.03
N GLN A 71 17.35 -1.80 -4.61
CA GLN A 71 18.76 -1.60 -4.30
C GLN A 71 18.91 -1.03 -2.89
N ASP A 72 18.08 -0.06 -2.51
CA ASP A 72 18.06 0.50 -1.16
C ASP A 72 17.68 -0.56 -0.11
N PHE A 73 16.66 -1.38 -0.36
CA PHE A 73 16.33 -2.51 0.54
C PHE A 73 17.45 -3.55 0.63
N ARG A 74 18.18 -3.82 -0.46
CA ARG A 74 19.35 -4.70 -0.43
C ARG A 74 20.50 -4.10 0.38
N GLN A 75 20.76 -2.81 0.22
CA GLN A 75 21.78 -2.11 1.01
C GLN A 75 21.41 -2.12 2.51
N LEU A 76 20.14 -1.86 2.84
CA LEU A 76 19.63 -1.96 4.21
C LEU A 76 19.81 -3.37 4.78
N SER A 77 19.51 -4.40 4.00
CA SER A 77 19.75 -5.79 4.41
C SER A 77 21.24 -6.08 4.63
N GLY A 78 22.12 -5.47 3.84
CA GLY A 78 23.57 -5.56 3.99
C GLY A 78 24.08 -4.96 5.31
N MET A 79 23.38 -3.96 5.87
CA MET A 79 23.74 -3.35 7.15
C MET A 79 23.73 -4.32 8.32
N GLY A 80 22.93 -5.38 8.26
CA GLY A 80 22.97 -6.45 9.27
C GLY A 80 24.36 -7.11 9.36
N ASN A 81 25.05 -7.25 8.24
CA ASN A 81 26.43 -7.76 8.23
C ASN A 81 27.42 -6.77 8.82
N ASN A 82 27.22 -5.47 8.58
CA ASN A 82 28.03 -4.40 9.15
C ASN A 82 27.93 -4.37 10.69
N LEU A 83 26.72 -4.54 11.24
CA LEU A 83 26.50 -4.68 12.68
C LEU A 83 27.16 -5.92 13.26
N ASN A 84 27.12 -7.05 12.55
CA ASN A 84 27.84 -8.26 12.97
C ASN A 84 29.35 -8.07 12.99
N GLN A 85 29.90 -7.32 12.03
CA GLN A 85 31.33 -6.96 12.03
C GLN A 85 31.66 -6.03 13.20
N LEU A 86 30.80 -5.06 13.48
CA LEU A 86 30.95 -4.15 14.61
C LEU A 86 31.05 -4.91 15.94
N ALA A 87 30.17 -5.89 16.16
CA ALA A 87 30.20 -6.73 17.35
C ALA A 87 31.49 -7.54 17.47
N LYS A 88 32.02 -8.06 16.34
CA LYS A 88 33.30 -8.78 16.31
C LYS A 88 34.48 -7.86 16.63
N ILE A 89 34.49 -6.65 16.08
CA ILE A 89 35.53 -5.64 16.33
C ILE A 89 35.49 -5.20 17.79
N ALA A 90 34.30 -4.91 18.34
CA ALA A 90 34.14 -4.54 19.74
C ALA A 90 34.71 -5.60 20.69
N ARG A 91 34.50 -6.88 20.35
CA ARG A 91 35.03 -8.01 21.12
C ARG A 91 36.54 -8.19 21.00
N ARG A 92 37.12 -7.92 19.82
CA ARG A 92 38.54 -8.15 19.53
C ARG A 92 39.43 -6.97 19.92
N ASP A 93 39.02 -5.76 19.54
CA ASP A 93 39.83 -4.54 19.55
C ASP A 93 39.29 -3.50 20.55
N GLY A 94 38.24 -3.85 21.29
CA GLY A 94 37.59 -3.00 22.29
C GLY A 94 36.55 -2.04 21.70
N MET A 95 35.75 -1.42 22.59
CA MET A 95 34.61 -0.59 22.20
C MET A 95 35.00 0.70 21.47
N LEU A 96 36.14 1.30 21.81
CA LEU A 96 36.58 2.56 21.19
C LEU A 96 36.81 2.39 19.68
N SER A 97 37.48 1.30 19.30
CA SER A 97 37.72 0.92 17.89
C SER A 97 36.41 0.64 17.14
N ALA A 98 35.42 0.05 17.81
CA ALA A 98 34.11 -0.22 17.22
C ALA A 98 33.27 1.05 17.04
N MET A 99 33.38 2.03 17.94
CA MET A 99 32.61 3.28 17.86
C MET A 99 32.95 4.11 16.61
N VAL A 100 34.21 4.11 16.17
CA VAL A 100 34.62 4.82 14.94
C VAL A 100 33.90 4.26 13.71
N LEU A 101 33.81 2.93 13.58
CA LEU A 101 33.05 2.31 12.48
C LEU A 101 31.54 2.51 12.65
N PHE A 102 31.04 2.51 13.89
CA PHE A 102 29.63 2.68 14.16
C PHE A 102 29.09 4.00 13.59
N GLU A 103 29.81 5.10 13.78
CA GLU A 103 29.41 6.39 13.22
C GLU A 103 29.31 6.35 11.69
N SER A 104 30.28 5.71 11.01
CA SER A 104 30.24 5.57 9.55
C SER A 104 29.04 4.74 9.06
N TYR A 105 28.64 3.72 9.81
CA TYR A 105 27.47 2.89 9.49
C TYR A 105 26.17 3.60 9.82
N ARG A 106 26.13 4.39 10.89
CA ARG A 106 24.99 5.22 11.27
C ARG A 106 24.67 6.23 10.18
N GLU A 107 25.67 6.96 9.67
CA GLU A 107 25.49 7.92 8.57
C GLU A 107 24.96 7.27 7.28
N GLN A 108 25.52 6.11 6.92
CA GLN A 108 25.05 5.35 5.76
C GLN A 108 23.62 4.84 5.95
N LEU A 109 23.26 4.40 7.15
CA LEU A 109 21.92 3.92 7.48
C LEU A 109 20.90 5.07 7.44
N ASP A 110 21.25 6.23 8.00
CA ASP A 110 20.43 7.45 7.91
C ASP A 110 20.22 7.86 6.44
N GLY A 111 21.27 7.76 5.61
CA GLY A 111 21.18 8.02 4.17
C GLY A 111 20.19 7.10 3.44
N ILE A 112 20.26 5.78 3.70
CA ILE A 112 19.35 4.79 3.11
C ILE A 112 17.90 5.03 3.59
N LEU A 113 17.71 5.25 4.89
CA LEU A 113 16.38 5.50 5.45
C LEU A 113 15.75 6.76 4.89
N ASN A 114 16.55 7.81 4.68
CA ASN A 114 16.05 9.03 4.05
C ASN A 114 15.58 8.77 2.62
N ARG A 115 16.29 7.99 1.80
CA ARG A 115 15.83 7.67 0.43
C ARG A 115 14.49 6.92 0.45
N ILE A 116 14.39 5.86 1.26
CA ILE A 116 13.16 5.06 1.40
C ILE A 116 11.97 5.91 1.89
N ARG A 117 12.21 6.89 2.78
CA ARG A 117 11.14 7.75 3.31
C ARG A 117 10.56 8.71 2.28
N HIS A 118 11.34 9.16 1.29
CA HIS A 118 10.85 10.11 0.27
C HIS A 118 10.16 9.42 -0.91
N ASP A 119 10.27 8.09 -1.02
CA ASP A 119 9.64 7.28 -2.07
C ASP A 119 8.20 6.82 -1.73
N GLN A 120 7.67 7.22 -0.56
CA GLN A 120 6.27 6.95 -0.13
C GLN A 120 5.40 8.20 -0.16
#